data_AF-A0A2A6MKH9-F1
#
_entry.id   AF-A0A2A6MKH9-F1
#
_cell.length_a   1.000
_cell.length_b   1.000
_cell.length_c   1.000
_cell.angle_alpha   90.00
_cell.angle_beta   90.00
_cell.angle_gamma   90.00
#
_symmetry.space_group_name_H-M   'P 1'
#
loop_
_entity.id
_entity.type
_entity.pdbx_description
1 polymer ?
#
loop_
_entity_poly.entity_id
_entity_poly.type
_entity_poly.pdbx_seq_one_letter_code
_entity_poly.pdbx_strand_id
1 'polypeptide(L)'
;MTNLPSRLSTLQQEISALTEKLGPASADEIGQCIEGLMSGGMRVSESITAANPIEEYRLSLRNVPVFGLRRAYVKLKRGEYENINLAFIPLPAELAAMANAECRILREDRIRKQETLRAIEDSVSRTLPSVHGLMDLRVKHRERANELAAKGFYLVAQGVDHQEFATLARSRELPAGSILLWAIDEVWSPIAVRVNRSAMHTRLKVQQTAISPERADEIARMLALPDAKEVSAEQMAYRRKVEKDIEAAERVEEEQAA
;
A
#
# COMPACT_ATOMS: atom_id res chain seq x y z
N MET A 1 -1.86 -13.94 12.78
CA MET A 1 -1.14 -14.56 11.63
C MET A 1 -1.83 -14.14 10.35
N THR A 2 -1.10 -13.52 9.44
CA THR A 2 -1.60 -12.73 8.30
C THR A 2 -1.79 -13.60 7.06
N ASN A 3 -3.05 -13.99 6.76
CA ASN A 3 -3.48 -14.68 5.54
C ASN A 3 -3.43 -13.77 4.27
N LEU A 4 -2.48 -12.85 4.18
CA LEU A 4 -2.36 -11.92 3.05
C LEU A 4 -2.05 -12.61 1.71
N PRO A 5 -1.11 -13.58 1.62
CA PRO A 5 -0.80 -14.20 0.32
C PRO A 5 -1.96 -15.06 -0.21
N SER A 6 -2.69 -15.75 0.66
CA SER A 6 -3.87 -16.53 0.25
C SER A 6 -5.02 -15.63 -0.21
N ARG A 7 -5.26 -14.49 0.47
CA ARG A 7 -6.26 -13.50 0.05
C ARG A 7 -5.95 -12.87 -1.31
N LEU A 8 -4.68 -12.60 -1.60
CA LEU A 8 -4.27 -12.09 -2.92
C LEU A 8 -4.50 -13.11 -4.02
N SER A 9 -4.11 -14.37 -3.78
CA SER A 9 -4.34 -15.47 -4.72
C SER A 9 -5.82 -15.68 -5.02
N THR A 10 -6.70 -15.61 -4.01
CA THR A 10 -8.14 -15.76 -4.23
C THR A 10 -8.72 -14.58 -5.01
N LEU A 11 -8.32 -13.34 -4.69
CA LEU A 11 -8.79 -12.16 -5.42
C LEU A 11 -8.36 -12.17 -6.89
N GLN A 12 -7.13 -12.61 -7.18
CA GLN A 12 -6.64 -12.74 -8.55
C GLN A 12 -7.44 -13.80 -9.34
N GLN A 13 -7.74 -14.95 -8.72
CA GLN A 13 -8.58 -15.98 -9.34
C GLN A 13 -10.00 -15.45 -9.62
N GLU A 14 -10.59 -14.72 -8.69
CA GLU A 14 -11.92 -14.11 -8.87
C GLU A 14 -11.93 -13.07 -10.00
N ILE A 15 -10.89 -12.23 -10.09
CA ILE A 15 -10.75 -11.25 -11.19
C ILE A 15 -10.60 -11.98 -12.53
N SER A 16 -9.81 -13.05 -12.60
CA SER A 16 -9.69 -13.84 -13.83
C SER A 16 -11.03 -14.47 -14.25
N ALA A 17 -11.79 -15.03 -13.30
CA ALA A 17 -13.09 -15.62 -13.59
C ALA A 17 -14.13 -14.57 -14.04
N LEU A 18 -14.11 -13.37 -13.46
CA LEU A 18 -14.95 -12.25 -13.91
C LEU A 18 -14.54 -11.74 -15.29
N THR A 19 -13.24 -11.75 -15.60
CA THR A 19 -12.71 -11.31 -16.89
C THR A 19 -13.09 -12.29 -18.00
N GLU A 20 -13.03 -13.59 -17.73
CA GLU A 20 -13.48 -14.64 -18.65
C GLU A 20 -14.99 -14.50 -18.95
N LYS A 21 -15.83 -14.30 -17.92
CA LYS A 21 -17.27 -14.07 -18.08
C LYS A 21 -17.60 -12.80 -18.88
N LEU A 22 -16.74 -11.80 -18.81
CA LEU A 22 -16.86 -10.54 -19.56
C LEU A 22 -16.23 -10.60 -20.95
N GLY A 23 -15.74 -11.76 -21.38
CA GLY A 23 -15.17 -11.98 -22.71
C GLY A 23 -16.19 -11.72 -23.85
N PRO A 24 -15.71 -11.28 -25.02
CA PRO A 24 -16.57 -10.97 -26.16
C PRO A 24 -17.30 -12.21 -26.68
N ALA A 25 -18.53 -12.03 -27.17
CA ALA A 25 -19.32 -13.11 -27.75
C ALA A 25 -18.76 -13.62 -29.07
N SER A 26 -18.73 -14.94 -29.23
CA SER A 26 -18.37 -15.56 -30.50
C SER A 26 -19.50 -15.37 -31.54
N ALA A 27 -19.14 -15.34 -32.83
CA ALA A 27 -20.11 -15.16 -33.91
C ALA A 27 -21.17 -16.27 -33.96
N ASP A 28 -20.79 -17.48 -33.52
CA ASP A 28 -21.66 -18.65 -33.46
C ASP A 28 -22.69 -18.52 -32.34
N GLU A 29 -22.28 -18.08 -31.15
CA GLU A 29 -23.20 -17.85 -30.02
C GLU A 29 -24.19 -16.72 -30.32
N ILE A 30 -23.73 -15.65 -30.99
CA ILE A 30 -24.61 -14.57 -31.44
C ILE A 30 -25.67 -15.14 -32.40
N GLY A 31 -25.24 -15.94 -33.38
CA GLY A 31 -26.16 -16.60 -34.32
C GLY A 31 -27.19 -17.49 -33.61
N GLN A 32 -26.74 -18.36 -32.72
CA GLN A 32 -27.61 -19.26 -31.96
C GLN A 32 -28.61 -18.51 -31.08
N CYS A 33 -28.21 -17.39 -30.46
CA CYS A 33 -29.13 -16.57 -29.70
C CYS A 33 -30.21 -15.94 -30.59
N ILE A 34 -29.84 -15.37 -31.74
CA ILE A 34 -30.81 -14.76 -32.66
C ILE A 34 -31.76 -15.80 -33.26
N GLU A 35 -31.24 -16.93 -33.75
CA GLU A 35 -32.07 -18.06 -34.23
C GLU A 35 -32.98 -18.61 -33.12
N GLY A 36 -32.48 -18.66 -31.88
CA GLY A 36 -33.25 -19.01 -30.69
C GLY A 36 -34.39 -18.04 -30.42
N LEU A 37 -34.21 -16.74 -30.65
CA LEU A 37 -35.26 -15.73 -30.51
C LEU A 37 -36.28 -15.82 -31.65
N MET A 38 -35.84 -16.09 -32.88
CA MET A 38 -36.71 -16.32 -34.04
C MET A 38 -37.59 -17.56 -33.87
N SER A 39 -37.02 -18.68 -33.41
CA SER A 39 -37.77 -19.89 -33.06
C SER A 39 -38.72 -19.69 -31.87
N GLY A 40 -38.44 -18.72 -31.01
CA GLY A 40 -39.32 -18.27 -29.93
C GLY A 40 -40.52 -17.44 -30.40
N GLY A 41 -40.67 -17.19 -31.70
CA GLY A 41 -41.80 -16.46 -32.29
C GLY A 41 -41.55 -14.97 -32.53
N MET A 42 -40.34 -14.46 -32.24
CA MET A 42 -39.99 -13.06 -32.52
C MET A 42 -39.56 -12.86 -33.96
N ARG A 43 -40.04 -11.78 -34.59
CA ARG A 43 -39.69 -11.43 -35.96
C ARG A 43 -38.55 -10.42 -35.99
N VAL A 44 -37.70 -10.52 -37.00
CA VAL A 44 -36.70 -9.49 -37.28
C VAL A 44 -37.42 -8.21 -37.71
N SER A 45 -36.98 -7.05 -37.20
CA SER A 45 -37.53 -5.76 -37.63
C SER A 45 -37.29 -5.52 -39.13
N GLU A 46 -38.29 -4.98 -39.83
CA GLU A 46 -38.22 -4.62 -41.26
C GLU A 46 -37.20 -3.51 -41.56
N SER A 47 -36.69 -2.84 -40.52
CA SER A 47 -35.66 -1.80 -40.62
C SER A 47 -34.26 -2.34 -40.98
N ILE A 48 -34.03 -3.64 -40.81
CA ILE A 48 -32.77 -4.31 -41.14
C ILE A 48 -32.75 -4.59 -42.65
N THR A 49 -32.05 -3.74 -43.40
CA THR A 49 -31.97 -3.76 -44.87
C THR A 49 -30.95 -4.77 -45.40
N ALA A 50 -30.19 -5.42 -44.52
CA ALA A 50 -29.16 -6.39 -44.90
C ALA A 50 -29.76 -7.67 -45.50
N ALA A 51 -29.13 -8.19 -46.55
CA ALA A 51 -29.51 -9.44 -47.22
C ALA A 51 -29.55 -10.65 -46.25
N ASN A 52 -28.76 -10.60 -45.17
CA ASN A 52 -28.77 -11.55 -44.07
C ASN A 52 -28.84 -10.79 -42.74
N PRO A 53 -29.99 -10.75 -42.06
CA PRO A 53 -30.13 -9.99 -40.81
C PRO A 53 -29.19 -10.49 -39.71
N ILE A 54 -28.89 -11.79 -39.68
CA ILE A 54 -28.01 -12.42 -38.68
C ILE A 54 -26.57 -11.86 -38.74
N GLU A 55 -26.06 -11.55 -39.94
CA GLU A 55 -24.71 -10.99 -40.10
C GLU A 55 -24.58 -9.58 -39.52
N GLU A 56 -25.64 -8.78 -39.62
CA GLU A 56 -25.66 -7.44 -39.04
C GLU A 56 -25.63 -7.49 -37.51
N TYR A 57 -26.33 -8.45 -36.90
CA TYR A 57 -26.23 -8.73 -35.48
C TYR A 57 -24.84 -9.23 -35.08
N ARG A 58 -24.20 -10.11 -35.89
CA ARG A 58 -22.82 -10.57 -35.64
C ARG A 58 -21.82 -9.41 -35.62
N LEU A 59 -21.92 -8.49 -36.58
CA LEU A 59 -21.06 -7.32 -36.64
C LEU A 59 -21.28 -6.37 -35.45
N SER A 60 -22.54 -6.07 -35.14
CA SER A 60 -22.91 -5.12 -34.09
C SER A 60 -22.60 -5.64 -32.67
N LEU A 61 -22.67 -6.96 -32.47
CA LEU A 61 -22.51 -7.59 -31.15
C LEU A 61 -21.11 -8.14 -30.89
N ARG A 62 -20.15 -7.96 -31.81
CA ARG A 62 -18.78 -8.51 -31.73
C ARG A 62 -18.04 -8.20 -30.42
N ASN A 63 -18.27 -7.03 -29.83
CA ASN A 63 -17.61 -6.59 -28.60
C ASN A 63 -18.52 -6.70 -27.36
N VAL A 64 -19.69 -7.30 -27.49
CA VAL A 64 -20.63 -7.47 -26.39
C VAL A 64 -20.26 -8.71 -25.59
N PRO A 65 -20.28 -8.66 -24.24
CA PRO A 65 -19.92 -9.83 -23.45
C PRO A 65 -20.91 -11.00 -23.60
N VAL A 66 -20.39 -12.23 -23.71
CA VAL A 66 -21.20 -13.48 -23.84
C VAL A 66 -22.23 -13.57 -22.73
N PHE A 67 -21.80 -13.32 -21.48
CA PHE A 67 -22.66 -13.44 -20.31
C PHE A 67 -23.88 -12.52 -20.39
N GLY A 68 -23.67 -11.26 -20.79
CA GLY A 68 -24.75 -10.28 -20.93
C GLY A 68 -25.72 -10.65 -22.03
N LEU A 69 -25.20 -11.14 -23.15
CA LEU A 69 -26.00 -11.54 -24.30
C LEU A 69 -26.87 -12.76 -23.97
N ARG A 70 -26.31 -13.80 -23.31
CA ARG A 70 -27.09 -14.96 -22.84
C ARG A 70 -28.16 -14.57 -21.83
N ARG A 71 -27.86 -13.66 -20.91
CA ARG A 71 -28.82 -13.19 -19.90
C ARG A 71 -29.94 -12.37 -20.53
N ALA A 72 -29.61 -11.44 -21.43
CA ALA A 72 -30.59 -10.67 -22.19
C ALA A 72 -31.49 -11.58 -23.03
N TYR A 73 -30.92 -12.58 -23.69
CA TYR A 73 -31.66 -13.61 -24.43
C TYR A 73 -32.68 -14.34 -23.54
N VAL A 74 -32.27 -14.84 -22.37
CA VAL A 74 -33.17 -15.55 -21.44
C VAL A 74 -34.28 -14.63 -20.94
N LYS A 75 -33.94 -13.37 -20.60
CA LYS A 75 -34.91 -12.37 -20.13
C LYS A 75 -35.91 -11.97 -21.20
N LEU A 76 -35.47 -11.83 -22.47
CA LEU A 76 -36.34 -11.60 -23.61
C LEU A 76 -37.33 -12.76 -23.80
N LYS A 77 -36.84 -14.01 -23.76
CA LYS A 77 -37.73 -15.20 -23.86
C LYS A 77 -38.75 -15.31 -22.73
N ARG A 78 -38.40 -14.82 -21.53
CA ARG A 78 -39.29 -14.82 -20.36
C ARG A 78 -40.24 -13.62 -20.30
N GLY A 79 -40.02 -12.60 -21.15
CA GLY A 79 -40.79 -11.36 -21.10
C GLY A 79 -40.49 -10.50 -19.87
N GLU A 80 -39.30 -10.60 -19.28
CA GLU A 80 -38.91 -9.83 -18.08
C GLU A 80 -38.65 -8.33 -18.38
N TYR A 81 -38.67 -7.91 -19.65
CA TYR A 81 -38.46 -6.51 -20.04
C TYR A 81 -39.79 -5.79 -20.23
N GLU A 82 -40.03 -4.76 -19.39
CA GLU A 82 -41.32 -4.04 -19.31
C GLU A 82 -41.60 -3.13 -20.53
N ASN A 83 -40.56 -2.64 -21.21
CA ASN A 83 -40.68 -1.59 -22.25
C ASN A 83 -40.36 -2.07 -23.67
N ILE A 84 -40.45 -3.38 -23.94
CA ILE A 84 -40.06 -3.95 -25.24
C ILE A 84 -41.23 -4.66 -25.88
N ASN A 85 -41.44 -4.38 -27.17
CA ASN A 85 -42.38 -5.14 -28.00
C ASN A 85 -41.84 -6.56 -28.20
N LEU A 86 -42.34 -7.51 -27.41
CA LEU A 86 -41.96 -8.93 -27.45
C LEU A 86 -42.31 -9.63 -28.79
N ALA A 87 -42.96 -8.94 -29.73
CA ALA A 87 -43.22 -9.43 -31.07
C ALA A 87 -42.00 -9.32 -32.00
N PHE A 88 -41.08 -8.40 -31.71
CA PHE A 88 -39.93 -8.10 -32.55
C PHE A 88 -38.62 -8.30 -31.81
N ILE A 89 -37.61 -8.80 -32.51
CA ILE A 89 -36.25 -8.83 -32.01
C ILE A 89 -35.77 -7.37 -31.90
N PRO A 90 -35.22 -6.95 -30.75
CA PRO A 90 -34.68 -5.60 -30.59
C PRO A 90 -33.64 -5.27 -31.66
N LEU A 91 -33.47 -3.98 -31.96
CA LEU A 91 -32.45 -3.57 -32.91
C LEU A 91 -31.05 -4.01 -32.42
N PRO A 92 -30.08 -4.25 -33.32
CA PRO A 92 -28.74 -4.69 -32.91
C PRO A 92 -28.09 -3.78 -31.86
N ALA A 93 -28.28 -2.46 -31.99
CA ALA A 93 -27.81 -1.48 -31.02
C ALA A 93 -28.54 -1.55 -29.66
N GLU A 94 -29.86 -1.78 -29.67
CA GLU A 94 -30.65 -1.93 -28.45
C GLU A 94 -30.29 -3.22 -27.73
N LEU A 95 -30.18 -4.33 -28.46
CA LEU A 95 -29.76 -5.61 -27.90
C LEU A 95 -28.34 -5.52 -27.30
N ALA A 96 -27.43 -4.79 -27.96
CA ALA A 96 -26.10 -4.50 -27.42
C ALA A 96 -26.18 -3.69 -26.12
N ALA A 97 -27.03 -2.66 -26.07
CA ALA A 97 -27.22 -1.84 -24.87
C ALA A 97 -27.79 -2.66 -23.71
N MET A 98 -28.78 -3.52 -23.98
CA MET A 98 -29.37 -4.43 -23.00
C MET A 98 -28.36 -5.43 -22.45
N ALA A 99 -27.61 -6.10 -23.33
CA ALA A 99 -26.57 -7.04 -22.92
C ALA A 99 -25.46 -6.35 -22.10
N ASN A 100 -25.10 -5.12 -22.45
CA ASN A 100 -24.17 -4.31 -21.66
C ASN A 100 -24.73 -3.90 -20.30
N ALA A 101 -26.03 -3.59 -20.21
CA ALA A 101 -26.70 -3.27 -18.96
C ALA A 101 -26.71 -4.48 -18.01
N GLU A 102 -26.97 -5.68 -18.52
CA GLU A 102 -26.89 -6.92 -17.73
C GLU A 102 -25.48 -7.23 -17.21
N CYS A 103 -24.45 -6.79 -17.93
CA CYS A 103 -23.05 -6.92 -17.51
C CYS A 103 -22.59 -5.86 -16.51
N ARG A 104 -23.39 -4.82 -16.26
CA ARG A 104 -22.98 -3.69 -15.41
C ARG A 104 -22.53 -4.13 -14.03
N ILE A 105 -23.31 -5.01 -13.39
CA ILE A 105 -23.01 -5.52 -12.04
C ILE A 105 -21.66 -6.27 -12.02
N LEU A 106 -21.38 -7.09 -13.03
CA LEU A 106 -20.12 -7.83 -13.10
C LEU A 106 -18.92 -6.92 -13.40
N ARG A 107 -19.10 -5.88 -14.23
CA ARG A 107 -18.07 -4.87 -14.48
C ARG A 107 -17.75 -4.09 -13.21
N GLU A 108 -18.76 -3.64 -12.49
CA GLU A 108 -18.60 -2.95 -11.20
C GLU A 108 -17.92 -3.85 -10.18
N ASP A 109 -18.29 -5.13 -10.08
CA ASP A 109 -17.67 -6.07 -9.16
C ASP A 109 -16.19 -6.34 -9.51
N ARG A 110 -15.87 -6.49 -10.81
CA ARG A 110 -14.49 -6.59 -11.27
C ARG A 110 -13.68 -5.35 -10.92
N ILE A 111 -14.23 -4.15 -11.12
CA ILE A 111 -13.58 -2.88 -10.79
C ILE A 111 -13.31 -2.81 -9.28
N ARG A 112 -14.32 -3.09 -8.45
CA ARG A 112 -14.17 -3.11 -6.99
C ARG A 112 -13.06 -4.08 -6.54
N LYS A 113 -13.03 -5.30 -7.08
CA LYS A 113 -11.97 -6.28 -6.77
C LYS A 113 -10.60 -5.86 -7.27
N GLN A 114 -10.53 -5.17 -8.40
CA GLN A 114 -9.27 -4.63 -8.92
C GLN A 114 -8.76 -3.46 -8.09
N GLU A 115 -9.65 -2.61 -7.58
CA GLU A 115 -9.30 -1.53 -6.65
C GLU A 115 -8.83 -2.06 -5.29
N THR A 116 -9.48 -3.10 -4.75
CA THR A 116 -9.00 -3.73 -3.50
C THR A 116 -7.63 -4.37 -3.68
N LEU A 117 -7.38 -5.02 -4.82
CA LEU A 117 -6.06 -5.56 -5.14
C LEU A 117 -5.00 -4.45 -5.17
N ARG A 118 -5.26 -3.37 -5.90
CA ARG A 118 -4.34 -2.20 -5.95
C ARG A 118 -4.08 -1.60 -4.58
N ALA A 119 -5.11 -1.43 -3.76
CA ALA A 119 -4.96 -0.91 -2.40
C ALA A 119 -4.10 -1.82 -1.52
N ILE A 120 -4.22 -3.15 -1.68
CA ILE A 120 -3.36 -4.11 -0.98
C ILE A 120 -1.91 -4.00 -1.48
N GLU A 121 -1.69 -3.98 -2.79
CA GLU A 121 -0.34 -3.82 -3.38
C GLU A 121 0.34 -2.50 -2.95
N ASP A 122 -0.41 -1.41 -2.91
CA ASP A 122 0.07 -0.11 -2.41
C ASP A 122 0.44 -0.18 -0.92
N SER A 123 -0.37 -0.88 -0.11
CA SER A 123 -0.06 -1.08 1.32
C SER A 123 1.19 -1.94 1.53
N VAL A 124 1.38 -2.97 0.72
CA VAL A 124 2.59 -3.82 0.73
C VAL A 124 3.81 -3.00 0.30
N SER A 125 3.68 -2.18 -0.74
CA SER A 125 4.77 -1.32 -1.23
C SER A 125 5.17 -0.25 -0.21
N ARG A 126 4.23 0.23 0.62
CA ARG A 126 4.53 1.17 1.73
C ARG A 126 5.13 0.49 2.95
N THR A 127 4.94 -0.81 3.12
CA THR A 127 5.42 -1.58 4.29
C THR A 127 6.76 -2.27 4.03
N LEU A 128 7.13 -2.49 2.77
CA LEU A 128 8.48 -2.90 2.41
C LEU A 128 9.41 -1.68 2.45
N PRO A 129 10.55 -1.74 3.17
CA PRO A 129 11.57 -0.71 3.04
C PRO A 129 11.99 -0.64 1.57
N SER A 130 12.00 0.59 1.02
CA SER A 130 12.39 0.91 -0.35
C SER A 130 13.54 0.04 -0.85
N VAL A 131 13.47 -0.39 -2.12
CA VAL A 131 14.53 -1.15 -2.83
C VAL A 131 15.87 -0.39 -2.81
N HIS A 132 15.85 0.91 -2.53
CA HIS A 132 17.02 1.62 -1.98
C HIS A 132 17.17 1.22 -0.52
N GLY A 133 17.58 -0.04 -0.30
CA GLY A 133 17.69 -0.65 1.01
C GLY A 133 18.37 0.31 1.96
N LEU A 134 17.70 0.59 3.10
CA LEU A 134 18.13 1.42 4.22
C LEU A 134 19.44 2.16 3.90
N MET A 135 19.35 3.18 3.03
CA MET A 135 20.53 3.75 2.41
C MET A 135 21.38 4.32 3.53
N ASP A 136 22.47 3.63 3.87
CA ASP A 136 23.20 3.96 5.09
C ASP A 136 23.81 5.34 4.89
N LEU A 137 23.18 6.33 5.52
CA LEU A 137 23.56 7.73 5.39
C LEU A 137 25.00 7.93 5.86
N ARG A 138 25.51 7.03 6.71
CA ARG A 138 26.92 6.98 7.09
C ARG A 138 27.83 6.70 5.91
N VAL A 139 27.45 5.80 5.01
CA VAL A 139 28.23 5.45 3.80
C VAL A 139 28.30 6.65 2.86
N LYS A 140 27.16 7.28 2.54
CA LYS A 140 27.13 8.50 1.70
C LYS A 140 27.93 9.65 2.32
N HIS A 141 27.78 9.86 3.62
CA HIS A 141 28.52 10.91 4.30
C HIS A 141 30.02 10.58 4.35
N ARG A 142 30.40 9.31 4.42
CA ARG A 142 31.81 8.90 4.33
C ARG A 142 32.39 9.15 2.94
N GLU A 143 31.66 8.81 1.89
CA GLU A 143 32.03 9.15 0.51
C GLU A 143 32.18 10.67 0.35
N ARG A 144 31.23 11.43 0.88
CA ARG A 144 31.29 12.89 0.86
C ARG A 144 32.47 13.46 1.65
N ALA A 145 32.84 12.86 2.78
CA ALA A 145 34.03 13.23 3.54
C ALA A 145 35.30 13.03 2.71
N ASN A 146 35.41 11.90 1.99
CA ASN A 146 36.53 11.64 1.08
C ASN A 146 36.59 12.67 -0.06
N GLU A 147 35.44 13.05 -0.63
CA GLU A 147 35.39 14.11 -1.66
C GLU A 147 35.82 15.47 -1.12
N LEU A 148 35.43 15.81 0.10
CA LEU A 148 35.83 17.07 0.75
C LEU A 148 37.33 17.09 1.02
N ALA A 149 37.88 15.99 1.53
CA ALA A 149 39.33 15.83 1.69
C ALA A 149 40.08 16.02 0.36
N ALA A 150 39.59 15.41 -0.73
CA ALA A 150 40.17 15.54 -2.06
C ALA A 150 40.10 16.98 -2.60
N LYS A 151 39.08 17.74 -2.21
CA LYS A 151 38.92 19.17 -2.54
C LYS A 151 39.74 20.11 -1.65
N GLY A 152 40.54 19.57 -0.73
CA GLY A 152 41.39 20.35 0.17
C GLY A 152 40.67 20.88 1.41
N PHE A 153 39.49 20.34 1.76
CA PHE A 153 38.88 20.63 3.05
C PHE A 153 39.57 19.83 4.15
N TYR A 154 39.67 20.45 5.33
CA TYR A 154 40.27 19.87 6.51
C TYR A 154 39.18 19.42 7.49
N LEU A 155 39.37 18.26 8.09
CA LEU A 155 38.57 17.82 9.21
C LEU A 155 38.91 18.66 10.44
N VAL A 156 37.93 19.40 10.94
CA VAL A 156 38.09 20.36 12.04
C VAL A 156 37.58 19.78 13.37
N ALA A 157 36.54 18.95 13.33
CA ALA A 157 35.89 18.41 14.52
C ALA A 157 35.18 17.06 14.23
N GLN A 158 35.14 16.12 15.18
CA GLN A 158 34.43 14.82 15.12
C GLN A 158 33.52 14.57 16.33
N GLY A 159 32.33 14.01 16.17
CA GLY A 159 31.35 13.88 17.25
C GLY A 159 30.66 15.21 17.58
N VAL A 160 30.37 16.02 16.56
CA VAL A 160 29.63 17.28 16.71
C VAL A 160 28.18 17.07 16.26
N ASP A 161 27.24 17.26 17.17
CA ASP A 161 25.82 17.22 16.86
C ASP A 161 25.37 18.49 16.11
N HIS A 162 24.23 18.42 15.43
CA HIS A 162 23.68 19.58 14.69
C HIS A 162 23.56 20.85 15.54
N GLN A 163 23.17 20.70 16.82
CA GLN A 163 23.03 21.83 17.74
C GLN A 163 24.40 22.43 18.13
N GLU A 164 25.41 21.59 18.32
CA GLU A 164 26.76 22.04 18.63
C GLU A 164 27.38 22.76 17.43
N PHE A 165 27.21 22.23 16.22
CA PHE A 165 27.63 22.90 14.99
C PHE A 165 26.97 24.28 14.82
N ALA A 166 25.67 24.38 15.06
CA ALA A 166 24.95 25.66 15.00
C ALA A 166 25.40 26.66 16.07
N THR A 167 25.94 26.18 17.20
CA THR A 167 26.50 27.02 18.26
C THR A 167 27.90 27.51 17.88
N LEU A 168 28.76 26.62 17.36
CA LEU A 168 30.10 26.94 16.86
C LEU A 168 30.08 27.91 15.66
N ALA A 169 29.07 27.76 14.79
CA ALA A 169 28.86 28.69 13.68
C ALA A 169 28.43 30.07 14.18
N ARG A 170 27.62 30.14 15.26
CA ARG A 170 27.20 31.41 15.88
C ARG A 170 28.31 32.09 16.65
N SER A 171 29.18 31.34 17.34
CA SER A 171 30.34 31.87 18.06
C SER A 171 31.50 32.30 17.16
N ARG A 172 31.38 32.13 15.83
CA ARG A 172 32.41 32.44 14.82
C ARG A 172 33.71 31.64 15.01
N GLU A 173 33.64 30.50 15.70
CA GLU A 173 34.78 29.58 15.86
C GLU A 173 35.01 28.73 14.61
N LEU A 174 33.99 28.63 13.74
CA LEU A 174 34.08 27.93 12.46
C LEU A 174 34.31 28.90 11.29
N PRO A 175 35.23 28.59 10.37
CA PRO A 175 35.41 29.35 9.14
C PRO A 175 34.15 29.34 8.27
N ALA A 176 33.96 30.41 7.50
CA ALA A 176 32.90 30.47 6.50
C ALA A 176 33.07 29.32 5.48
N GLY A 177 31.97 28.64 5.17
CA GLY A 177 31.96 27.47 4.28
C GLY A 177 32.23 26.13 4.97
N SER A 178 32.23 26.08 6.31
CA SER A 178 32.28 24.81 7.05
C SER A 178 31.00 23.98 6.85
N ILE A 179 31.14 22.67 6.75
CA ILE A 179 30.07 21.71 6.43
C ILE A 179 30.01 20.65 7.54
N LEU A 180 28.82 20.39 8.06
CA LEU A 180 28.55 19.28 8.97
C LEU A 180 28.06 18.05 8.21
N LEU A 181 28.75 16.94 8.36
CA LEU A 181 28.32 15.62 7.93
C LEU A 181 27.65 14.89 9.10
N TRP A 182 26.40 15.27 9.39
CA TRP A 182 25.66 14.86 10.58
C TRP A 182 25.47 13.35 10.76
N ALA A 183 25.48 12.53 9.70
CA ALA A 183 25.35 11.07 9.86
C ALA A 183 26.61 10.42 10.48
N ILE A 184 27.77 11.11 10.42
CA ILE A 184 29.06 10.67 10.96
C ILE A 184 29.61 11.65 12.00
N ASP A 185 28.83 12.69 12.35
CA ASP A 185 29.17 13.74 13.31
C ASP A 185 30.49 14.48 13.03
N GLU A 186 30.91 14.58 11.76
CA GLU A 186 32.17 15.23 11.36
C GLU A 186 31.94 16.64 10.79
N VAL A 187 32.80 17.59 11.15
CA VAL A 187 32.80 18.96 10.62
C VAL A 187 34.04 19.18 9.77
N TRP A 188 33.80 19.59 8.52
CA TRP A 188 34.82 19.83 7.50
C TRP A 188 34.85 21.31 7.13
N SER A 189 36.05 21.88 6.97
CA SER A 189 36.23 23.32 6.71
C SER A 189 37.27 23.57 5.62
N PRO A 190 37.12 24.61 4.78
CA PRO A 190 38.11 24.95 3.76
C PRO A 190 39.43 25.47 4.34
N ILE A 191 39.43 25.93 5.60
CA ILE A 191 40.62 26.44 6.29
C ILE A 191 40.93 25.53 7.47
N ALA A 192 42.21 25.17 7.61
CA ALA A 192 42.70 24.38 8.74
C ALA A 192 42.65 25.21 10.03
N VAL A 193 41.54 25.11 10.76
CA VAL A 193 41.36 25.71 12.09
C VAL A 193 41.14 24.60 13.10
N ARG A 194 41.80 24.65 14.26
CA ARG A 194 41.49 23.76 15.39
C ARG A 194 40.43 24.42 16.26
N VAL A 195 39.27 23.79 16.39
CA VAL A 195 38.22 24.25 17.31
C VAL A 195 38.56 23.78 18.73
N ASN A 196 38.57 24.70 19.69
CA ASN A 196 38.83 24.39 21.10
C ASN A 196 37.59 23.73 21.73
N ARG A 197 37.66 22.42 21.92
CA ARG A 197 36.55 21.59 22.44
C ARG A 197 36.41 21.53 23.96
N SER A 198 37.30 22.18 24.69
CA SER A 198 37.38 22.09 26.15
C SER A 198 36.15 22.59 26.90
N ALA A 199 35.20 23.24 26.23
CA ALA A 199 34.02 23.82 26.87
C ALA A 199 32.74 22.96 26.81
N MET A 200 32.65 21.92 25.96
CA MET A 200 31.33 21.32 25.66
C MET A 200 31.35 19.80 25.61
N HIS A 201 31.09 19.17 26.76
CA HIS A 201 30.60 17.80 26.83
C HIS A 201 29.09 17.83 27.09
N THR A 202 28.31 18.04 26.04
CA THR A 202 26.88 17.72 26.04
C THR A 202 26.69 16.38 25.34
N ARG A 203 27.19 15.29 25.94
CA ARG A 203 26.60 13.98 25.65
C ARG A 203 25.12 14.14 25.95
N LEU A 204 24.26 13.95 24.94
CA LEU A 204 22.83 13.80 25.10
C LEU A 204 22.56 12.82 26.25
N LYS A 205 22.34 13.34 27.45
CA LYS A 205 21.68 12.60 28.52
C LYS A 205 20.26 12.44 28.01
N VAL A 206 20.00 11.32 27.32
CA VAL A 206 18.65 10.80 27.21
C VAL A 206 18.18 10.70 28.66
N GLN A 207 17.37 11.67 29.09
CA GLN A 207 16.75 11.60 30.41
C GLN A 207 15.89 10.35 30.36
N GLN A 208 16.32 9.30 31.05
CA GLN A 208 15.45 8.18 31.36
C GLN A 208 14.32 8.79 32.17
N THR A 209 13.18 9.00 31.52
CA THR A 209 11.97 9.42 32.20
C THR A 209 11.62 8.32 33.18
N ALA A 210 11.62 8.63 34.48
CA ALA A 210 11.12 7.72 35.50
C ALA A 210 9.72 7.24 35.09
N ILE A 211 9.48 5.94 35.21
CA ILE A 211 8.19 5.34 34.87
C ILE A 211 7.15 5.94 35.82
N SER A 212 6.06 6.50 35.28
CA SER A 212 4.98 6.99 36.14
C SER A 212 4.28 5.79 36.79
N PRO A 213 3.72 5.94 38.01
CA PRO A 213 3.19 4.82 38.77
C PRO A 213 2.03 4.11 38.05
N GLU A 214 1.12 4.85 37.42
CA GLU A 214 0.04 4.29 36.59
C GLU A 214 0.59 3.40 35.45
N ARG A 215 1.74 3.79 34.88
CA ARG A 215 2.41 3.03 33.83
C ARG A 215 3.17 1.82 34.39
N ALA A 216 3.64 1.87 35.63
CA ALA A 216 4.24 0.72 36.31
C ALA A 216 3.19 -0.39 36.53
N ASP A 217 1.98 -0.03 36.96
CA ASP A 217 0.86 -0.97 37.16
C ASP A 217 0.40 -1.66 35.87
N GLU A 218 0.37 -0.92 34.75
CA GLU A 218 0.06 -1.50 33.44
C GLU A 218 1.14 -2.50 33.01
N ILE A 219 2.41 -2.17 33.24
CA ILE A 219 3.52 -3.03 32.89
C ILE A 219 3.56 -4.28 33.80
N ALA A 220 3.25 -4.15 35.09
CA ALA A 220 3.10 -5.27 36.00
C ALA A 220 1.99 -6.24 35.54
N ARG A 221 0.85 -5.70 35.09
CA ARG A 221 -0.24 -6.51 34.49
C ARG A 221 0.18 -7.22 33.21
N MET A 222 1.00 -6.60 32.38
CA MET A 222 1.55 -7.23 31.17
C MET A 222 2.55 -8.34 31.49
N LEU A 223 3.39 -8.18 32.53
CA LEU A 223 4.34 -9.19 32.98
C LEU A 223 3.66 -10.41 33.64
N ALA A 224 2.46 -10.24 34.20
CA ALA A 224 1.69 -11.34 34.79
C ALA A 224 1.10 -12.31 33.74
N LEU A 225 1.14 -11.96 32.46
CA LEU A 225 0.69 -12.84 31.39
C LEU A 225 1.67 -14.00 31.18
N PRO A 226 1.19 -15.20 30.83
CA PRO A 226 2.05 -16.35 30.58
C PRO A 226 2.97 -16.09 29.38
N ASP A 227 4.26 -16.41 29.56
CA ASP A 227 5.25 -16.28 28.51
C ASP A 227 4.99 -17.23 27.34
N ALA A 228 5.55 -16.89 26.18
CA ALA A 228 5.63 -17.81 25.05
C ALA A 228 6.47 -19.04 25.42
N LYS A 229 6.23 -20.18 24.74
CA LYS A 229 6.90 -21.46 25.00
C LYS A 229 8.44 -21.41 24.85
N GLU A 230 8.95 -20.41 24.14
CA GLU A 230 10.38 -20.16 23.94
C GLU A 230 10.66 -18.67 24.18
N VAL A 231 11.49 -18.37 25.18
CA VAL A 231 11.90 -17.00 25.52
C VAL A 231 13.42 -16.89 25.36
N SER A 232 13.86 -15.90 24.60
CA SER A 232 15.29 -15.63 24.40
C SER A 232 15.95 -15.02 25.64
N ALA A 233 17.27 -15.18 25.76
CA ALA A 233 18.05 -14.61 26.86
C ALA A 233 17.92 -13.07 26.94
N GLU A 234 17.79 -12.40 25.79
CA GLU A 234 17.61 -10.94 25.70
C GLU A 234 16.24 -10.50 26.23
N GLN A 235 15.18 -11.28 25.97
CA GLN A 235 13.84 -11.02 26.49
C GLN A 235 13.79 -11.19 28.02
N MET A 236 14.48 -12.20 28.56
CA MET A 236 14.61 -12.37 30.02
C MET A 236 15.42 -11.23 30.66
N ALA A 237 16.47 -10.75 30.00
CA ALA A 237 17.25 -9.62 30.49
C ALA A 237 16.44 -8.31 30.49
N TYR A 238 15.64 -8.09 29.45
CA TYR A 238 14.73 -6.96 29.38
C TYR A 238 13.66 -7.03 30.49
N ARG A 239 13.06 -8.20 30.71
CA ARG A 239 12.08 -8.41 31.79
C ARG A 239 12.64 -8.07 33.17
N ARG A 240 13.84 -8.55 33.49
CA ARG A 240 14.53 -8.22 34.75
C ARG A 240 14.82 -6.73 34.91
N LYS A 241 15.07 -6.02 33.81
CA LYS A 241 15.27 -4.57 33.84
C LYS A 241 13.95 -3.86 34.15
N VAL A 242 12.88 -4.27 33.50
CA VAL A 242 11.53 -3.72 33.71
C VAL A 242 11.04 -3.97 35.15
N GLU A 243 11.25 -5.16 35.69
CA GLU A 243 10.92 -5.48 37.09
C GLU A 243 11.64 -4.55 38.08
N LYS A 244 12.94 -4.26 37.84
CA LYS A 244 13.70 -3.30 38.64
C LYS A 244 13.17 -1.87 38.51
N ASP A 245 12.74 -1.48 37.31
CA ASP A 245 12.21 -0.14 37.08
C ASP A 245 10.83 0.05 37.75
N ILE A 246 10.03 -1.03 37.87
CA ILE A 246 8.77 -1.05 38.64
C ILE A 246 9.06 -0.95 40.14
N GLU A 247 9.97 -1.78 40.67
CA GLU A 247 10.35 -1.74 42.10
C GLU A 247 10.91 -0.36 42.49
N ALA A 248 11.66 0.28 41.59
CA ALA A 248 12.14 1.64 41.80
C ALA A 248 11.02 2.69 41.80
N ALA A 249 9.94 2.49 41.05
CA ALA A 249 8.78 3.39 41.04
C ALA A 249 7.90 3.22 42.29
N GLU A 250 7.68 1.97 42.73
CA GLU A 250 6.90 1.66 43.96
C GLU A 250 7.54 2.27 45.21
N ARG A 251 8.89 2.18 45.34
CA ARG A 251 9.61 2.81 46.46
C ARG A 251 9.44 4.33 46.51
N VAL A 252 9.32 4.98 45.35
CA VAL A 252 9.12 6.44 45.28
C VAL A 252 7.69 6.82 45.71
N GLU A 253 6.69 5.95 45.50
CA GLU A 253 5.35 6.16 46.03
C GLU A 253 5.28 5.95 47.55
N GLU A 254 5.93 4.91 48.08
CA GLU A 254 5.99 4.65 49.53
C GLU A 254 6.66 5.79 50.29
N GLU A 255 7.73 6.38 49.75
CA GLU A 255 8.41 7.54 50.32
C GLU A 255 7.58 8.84 50.24
N GLN A 256 6.63 8.95 49.30
CA GLN A 256 5.72 10.10 49.19
C GLN A 256 4.46 9.97 50.06
N ALA A 257 4.15 8.76 50.52
CA ALA A 257 2.97 8.45 51.34
C ALA A 257 3.25 8.41 52.86
N ALA A 258 4.51 8.48 53.28
CA ALA A 258 4.97 8.51 54.69
C ALA A 258 5.21 9.93 55.21
#